data_AF-A0A1B8EUF7-F1
#
_entry.id   AF-A0A1B8EUF7-F1
#
_cell.length_a   1.000
_cell.length_b   1.000
_cell.length_c   1.000
_cell.angle_alpha   90.00
_cell.angle_beta   90.00
_cell.angle_gamma   90.00
#
_symmetry.space_group_name_H-M   'P 1'
#
loop_
_entity.id
_entity.type
_entity.pdbx_description
1 polymer ?
#
loop_
_entity_poly.entity_id
_entity_poly.type
_entity_poly.pdbx_seq_one_letter_code
_entity_poly.pdbx_strand_id
1 'polypeptide(L)'
;MVSILRRMTKLRALLAIKLGPGAAVLPKNVTKLHMEFAKRMNDGHYGPRKFWHSCLPRLKYHNPTVSMTLERTTNQEGPALMTVYFDDATQPETPVAGTQTEPTTSSQQRVVTINMKHRHESEILSQLLALTNAVPVEPTPEEVEQLQQLAAHQELSERDSARHAIFNAEKKREKAILAQARTAA
;
A
#
# COMPACT_ATOMS: atom_id res chain seq x y z
N MET A 1 15.82 -15.75 -23.70
CA MET A 1 15.35 -16.18 -22.37
C MET A 1 15.96 -15.23 -21.33
N VAL A 2 15.21 -14.76 -20.32
CA VAL A 2 15.72 -13.80 -19.31
C VAL A 2 16.53 -14.54 -18.23
N SER A 3 17.66 -13.99 -17.81
CA SER A 3 18.53 -14.63 -16.81
C SER A 3 17.84 -14.81 -15.45
N ILE A 4 18.21 -15.87 -14.73
CA ILE A 4 17.69 -16.16 -13.38
C ILE A 4 18.03 -15.01 -12.42
N LEU A 5 19.27 -14.51 -12.48
CA LEU A 5 19.72 -13.40 -11.63
C LEU A 5 18.84 -12.15 -11.82
N ARG A 6 18.51 -11.79 -13.06
CA ARG A 6 17.65 -10.63 -13.35
C ARG A 6 16.24 -10.81 -12.78
N ARG A 7 15.71 -12.04 -12.79
CA ARG A 7 14.42 -12.37 -12.16
C ARG A 7 14.51 -12.28 -10.64
N MET A 8 15.58 -12.79 -10.05
CA MET A 8 15.81 -12.73 -8.60
C MET A 8 15.92 -11.29 -8.09
N THR A 9 16.60 -10.38 -8.80
CA THR A 9 16.66 -8.96 -8.40
C THR A 9 15.26 -8.32 -8.36
N LYS A 10 14.38 -8.66 -9.31
CA LYS A 10 13.00 -8.18 -9.32
C LYS A 10 12.16 -8.77 -8.19
N LEU A 11 12.37 -10.04 -7.86
CA LEU A 11 11.72 -10.68 -6.71
C LEU A 11 12.17 -10.02 -5.40
N ARG A 12 13.48 -9.78 -5.22
CA ARG A 12 14.00 -9.08 -4.04
C ARG A 12 13.43 -7.68 -3.88
N ALA A 13 13.14 -6.96 -4.97
CA ALA A 13 12.44 -5.67 -4.88
C ALA A 13 11.05 -5.76 -4.23
N LEU A 14 10.43 -6.94 -4.17
CA LEU A 14 9.16 -7.16 -3.46
C LEU A 14 9.31 -7.24 -1.93
N LEU A 15 10.55 -7.17 -1.39
CA LEU A 15 10.78 -6.96 0.05
C LEU A 15 10.06 -5.71 0.58
N ALA A 16 9.79 -4.73 -0.29
CA ALA A 16 8.99 -3.55 0.01
C ALA A 16 7.53 -3.87 0.42
N ILE A 17 7.03 -5.09 0.22
CA ILE A 17 5.72 -5.55 0.71
C ILE A 17 5.84 -6.04 2.17
N LYS A 18 6.96 -6.66 2.54
CA LYS A 18 7.19 -7.11 3.91
C LYS A 18 7.51 -5.93 4.84
N LEU A 19 8.19 -4.90 4.32
CA LEU A 19 8.80 -3.84 5.09
C LEU A 19 8.33 -2.45 4.66
N GLY A 20 8.39 -1.50 5.60
CA GLY A 20 8.10 -0.08 5.39
C GLY A 20 6.79 0.40 6.02
N PRO A 21 6.38 1.64 5.73
CA PRO A 21 5.20 2.24 6.37
C PRO A 21 3.93 1.45 6.01
N GLY A 22 3.23 0.95 7.03
CA GLY A 22 2.06 0.08 6.89
C GLY A 22 2.32 -1.41 7.14
N ALA A 23 3.57 -1.82 7.33
CA ALA A 23 3.89 -3.13 7.88
C ALA A 23 3.60 -3.14 9.39
N ALA A 24 2.44 -3.67 9.75
CA ALA A 24 2.02 -3.77 11.15
C ALA A 24 1.23 -5.06 11.35
N VAL A 25 1.26 -5.59 12.56
CA VAL A 25 0.46 -6.74 12.98
C VAL A 25 -0.79 -6.21 13.68
N LEU A 26 -1.93 -6.34 13.01
CA LEU A 26 -3.24 -6.10 13.62
C LEU A 26 -3.53 -7.12 14.74
N PRO A 27 -4.19 -6.71 15.84
CA PRO A 27 -4.67 -7.64 16.85
C PRO A 27 -5.81 -8.53 16.33
N LYS A 28 -6.02 -9.66 17.01
CA LYS A 28 -6.95 -10.73 16.60
C LYS A 28 -8.42 -10.32 16.64
N ASN A 29 -8.76 -9.25 17.36
CA ASN A 29 -10.12 -8.71 17.38
C ASN A 29 -10.49 -8.02 16.06
N VAL A 30 -9.54 -7.66 15.19
CA VAL A 30 -9.87 -7.08 13.88
C VAL A 30 -10.19 -8.19 12.88
N THR A 31 -11.40 -8.19 12.32
CA THR A 31 -11.85 -9.26 11.40
C THR A 31 -11.92 -8.83 9.95
N LYS A 32 -12.44 -7.62 9.69
CA LYS A 32 -12.61 -7.08 8.34
C LYS A 32 -12.18 -5.62 8.25
N LEU A 33 -11.58 -5.28 7.12
CA LEU A 33 -11.31 -3.91 6.71
C LEU A 33 -12.04 -3.67 5.37
N HIS A 34 -12.90 -2.66 5.34
CA HIS A 34 -13.57 -2.21 4.13
C HIS A 34 -13.14 -0.79 3.80
N MET A 35 -12.75 -0.54 2.56
CA MET A 35 -12.33 0.78 2.10
C MET A 35 -13.18 1.19 0.91
N GLU A 36 -13.69 2.42 0.92
CA GLU A 36 -14.45 3.00 -0.17
C GLU A 36 -13.88 4.37 -0.54
N PHE A 37 -13.55 4.58 -1.82
CA PHE A 37 -13.16 5.89 -2.34
C PHE A 37 -13.32 5.97 -3.87
N ALA A 38 -13.24 7.18 -4.43
CA ALA A 38 -13.44 7.41 -5.85
C ALA A 38 -12.26 6.96 -6.73
N LYS A 39 -12.50 6.62 -7.99
CA LYS A 39 -11.44 6.17 -8.90
C LYS A 39 -10.40 7.26 -9.23
N ARG A 40 -10.81 8.54 -9.32
CA ARG A 40 -9.91 9.66 -9.63
C ARG A 40 -9.34 10.26 -8.35
N MET A 41 -8.21 10.95 -8.47
CA MET A 41 -7.49 11.51 -7.32
C MET A 41 -7.99 12.88 -6.84
N ASN A 42 -8.90 13.50 -7.61
CA ASN A 42 -9.39 14.85 -7.35
C ASN A 42 -10.16 14.89 -6.01
N ASP A 43 -10.50 16.07 -5.51
CA ASP A 43 -11.38 16.22 -4.35
C ASP A 43 -10.93 15.40 -3.10
N GLY A 44 -9.62 15.36 -2.84
CA GLY A 44 -9.09 14.74 -1.61
C GLY A 44 -9.01 13.21 -1.61
N HIS A 45 -9.15 12.53 -2.76
CA HIS A 45 -9.05 11.07 -2.88
C HIS A 45 -7.62 10.55 -3.10
N TYR A 46 -6.62 11.44 -3.13
CA TYR A 46 -5.21 11.07 -3.32
C TYR A 46 -4.64 10.19 -2.19
N GLY A 47 -4.89 10.57 -0.93
CA GLY A 47 -4.42 9.82 0.25
C GLY A 47 -4.91 8.37 0.31
N PRO A 48 -6.23 8.11 0.24
CA PRO A 48 -6.78 6.75 0.18
C PRO A 48 -6.15 5.90 -0.93
N ARG A 49 -5.97 6.49 -2.12
CA ARG A 49 -5.36 5.80 -3.26
C ARG A 49 -3.92 5.39 -2.98
N LYS A 50 -3.13 6.29 -2.37
CA LYS A 50 -1.76 5.96 -2.00
C LYS A 50 -1.70 4.94 -0.88
N PHE A 51 -2.51 5.12 0.17
CA PHE A 51 -2.63 4.17 1.26
C PHE A 51 -2.95 2.74 0.77
N TRP A 52 -3.92 2.61 -0.15
CA TRP A 52 -4.24 1.33 -0.77
C TRP A 52 -3.07 0.72 -1.57
N HIS A 53 -2.27 1.55 -2.23
CA HIS A 53 -1.17 1.07 -3.06
C HIS A 53 0.12 0.75 -2.27
N SER A 54 0.41 1.52 -1.21
CA SER A 54 1.66 1.41 -0.44
C SER A 54 1.49 0.68 0.89
N CYS A 55 0.45 1.01 1.67
CA CYS A 55 0.28 0.51 3.04
C CYS A 55 -0.57 -0.77 3.11
N LEU A 56 -1.70 -0.84 2.40
CA LEU A 56 -2.63 -1.96 2.50
C LEU A 56 -2.01 -3.33 2.11
N PRO A 57 -1.16 -3.45 1.06
CA PRO A 57 -0.54 -4.72 0.71
C PRO A 57 0.43 -5.20 1.80
N ARG A 58 1.11 -4.27 2.48
CA ARG A 58 2.01 -4.57 3.60
C ARG A 58 1.25 -5.08 4.81
N LEU A 59 0.13 -4.43 5.12
CA LEU A 59 -0.77 -4.87 6.18
C LEU A 59 -1.32 -6.28 5.91
N LYS A 60 -1.73 -6.55 4.66
CA LYS A 60 -2.25 -7.87 4.25
C LYS A 60 -1.20 -8.98 4.33
N TYR A 61 0.07 -8.66 4.06
CA TYR A 61 1.17 -9.61 4.14
C TYR A 61 1.34 -10.15 5.58
N HIS A 62 1.27 -9.27 6.57
CA HIS A 62 1.39 -9.65 8.00
C HIS A 62 0.06 -10.17 8.58
N ASN A 63 -1.08 -9.77 8.01
CA ASN A 63 -2.42 -10.17 8.45
C ASN A 63 -3.21 -10.89 7.34
N PRO A 64 -2.82 -12.12 6.96
CA PRO A 64 -3.50 -12.86 5.90
C PRO A 64 -4.95 -13.22 6.26
N THR A 65 -5.26 -13.45 7.54
CA THR A 65 -6.58 -13.84 8.03
C THR A 65 -7.62 -12.71 7.94
N VAL A 66 -7.18 -11.45 8.03
CA VAL A 66 -8.09 -10.29 8.01
C VAL A 66 -8.61 -10.07 6.59
N SER A 67 -9.92 -10.03 6.42
CA SER A 67 -10.54 -9.78 5.11
C SER A 67 -10.41 -8.29 4.76
N MET A 68 -9.68 -7.96 3.69
CA MET A 68 -9.50 -6.59 3.23
C MET A 68 -10.20 -6.41 1.89
N THR A 69 -11.19 -5.54 1.85
CA THR A 69 -12.06 -5.31 0.70
C THR A 69 -12.00 -3.84 0.29
N LEU A 70 -11.99 -3.61 -1.03
CA LEU A 70 -11.92 -2.28 -1.61
C LEU A 70 -13.05 -2.08 -2.61
N GLU A 71 -13.85 -1.05 -2.38
CA GLU A 71 -14.85 -0.56 -3.31
C GLU A 71 -14.40 0.77 -3.93
N ARG A 72 -14.38 0.82 -5.27
CA ARG A 72 -13.97 2.02 -6.01
C ARG A 72 -15.13 2.55 -6.83
N THR A 73 -15.69 3.68 -6.38
CA THR A 73 -16.81 4.34 -7.05
C THR A 73 -16.36 5.29 -8.16
N THR A 74 -17.24 5.58 -9.12
CA THR A 74 -17.05 6.63 -10.12
C THR A 74 -17.50 8.00 -9.62
N ASN A 75 -18.30 8.06 -8.56
CA ASN A 75 -18.76 9.32 -7.96
C ASN A 75 -17.59 9.99 -7.22
N GLN A 76 -17.14 11.14 -7.71
CA GLN A 76 -15.99 11.83 -7.15
C GLN A 76 -16.30 12.57 -5.85
N GLU A 77 -17.53 13.08 -5.72
CA GLU A 77 -17.98 13.80 -4.53
C GLU A 77 -18.30 12.83 -3.38
N GLY A 78 -18.36 11.54 -3.71
CA GLY A 78 -18.60 10.45 -2.77
C GLY A 78 -17.61 10.43 -1.60
N PRO A 79 -18.00 9.80 -0.49
CA PRO A 79 -17.18 9.78 0.71
C PRO A 79 -15.94 8.90 0.52
N ALA A 80 -14.84 9.24 1.20
CA ALA A 80 -13.63 8.43 1.25
C ALA A 80 -13.49 7.85 2.66
N LEU A 81 -14.03 6.65 2.89
CA LEU A 81 -14.18 6.07 4.21
C LEU A 81 -13.46 4.72 4.31
N MET A 82 -12.87 4.47 5.47
CA MET A 82 -12.35 3.16 5.85
C MET A 82 -13.11 2.67 7.07
N THR A 83 -13.71 1.49 6.96
CA THR A 83 -14.50 0.85 8.01
C THR A 83 -13.74 -0.36 8.53
N VAL A 84 -13.50 -0.37 9.83
CA VAL A 84 -12.83 -1.45 10.55
C VAL A 84 -13.88 -2.18 11.38
N TYR A 85 -13.95 -3.49 11.21
CA TYR A 85 -14.84 -4.38 11.95
C TYR A 85 -14.03 -5.09 13.03
N PHE A 86 -14.52 -5.00 14.27
CA PHE A 86 -13.96 -5.66 15.42
C PHE A 86 -14.94 -6.71 15.94
N ASP A 87 -14.42 -7.86 16.32
CA ASP A 87 -15.15 -8.90 17.05
C ASP A 87 -14.78 -8.78 18.53
N ASP A 88 -15.69 -8.19 19.32
CA ASP A 88 -15.48 -7.99 20.76
C ASP A 88 -15.61 -9.29 21.57
N ALA A 89 -16.04 -10.40 20.95
CA ALA A 89 -16.12 -11.72 21.58
C ALA A 89 -14.77 -12.31 22.02
N THR A 90 -13.65 -11.61 21.76
CA THR A 90 -12.29 -12.01 22.16
C THR A 90 -11.63 -10.99 23.10
N GLN A 91 -12.41 -10.28 23.92
CA GLN A 91 -11.88 -9.58 25.10
C GLN A 91 -11.67 -10.59 26.24
N PRO A 92 -10.50 -10.64 26.91
CA PRO A 92 -10.42 -11.25 28.23
C PRO A 92 -11.30 -10.43 29.19
N GLU A 93 -12.43 -11.01 29.59
CA GLU A 93 -13.50 -10.36 30.34
C GLU A 93 -13.08 -9.94 31.76
N THR A 94 -13.55 -8.77 32.20
CA THR A 94 -13.96 -8.53 33.59
C THR A 94 -15.49 -8.38 33.58
N PRO A 95 -16.26 -9.11 34.41
CA PRO A 95 -17.70 -9.19 34.24
C PRO A 95 -18.46 -8.14 35.05
N VAL A 96 -19.40 -7.45 34.42
CA VAL A 96 -20.52 -6.77 35.12
C VAL A 96 -21.81 -6.92 34.30
N ALA A 97 -22.86 -7.34 35.01
CA ALA A 97 -24.13 -7.84 34.51
C ALA A 97 -25.13 -6.74 34.10
N GLY A 98 -26.05 -7.07 33.16
CA GLY A 98 -27.31 -6.31 33.00
C GLY A 98 -28.09 -6.50 31.69
N THR A 99 -29.07 -7.41 31.70
CA THR A 99 -30.44 -7.39 31.09
C THR A 99 -30.68 -7.19 29.57
N GLN A 100 -31.58 -8.03 29.04
CA GLN A 100 -31.94 -8.29 27.63
C GLN A 100 -33.03 -7.37 27.03
N THR A 101 -33.01 -7.12 25.71
CA THR A 101 -34.21 -7.07 24.84
C THR A 101 -33.90 -7.21 23.33
N GLU A 102 -34.56 -8.17 22.68
CA GLU A 102 -34.85 -8.44 21.24
C GLU A 102 -33.75 -8.77 20.18
N PRO A 103 -34.06 -9.66 19.19
CA PRO A 103 -33.06 -10.35 18.39
C PRO A 103 -32.92 -9.75 16.98
N THR A 104 -31.77 -9.13 16.69
CA THR A 104 -31.39 -8.80 15.31
C THR A 104 -29.88 -8.96 15.15
N THR A 105 -29.48 -9.91 14.31
CA THR A 105 -28.10 -10.25 13.91
C THR A 105 -27.14 -10.55 15.06
N SER A 106 -27.00 -11.84 15.37
CA SER A 106 -26.10 -12.41 16.36
C SER A 106 -24.61 -12.26 16.00
N SER A 107 -24.01 -11.14 16.39
CA SER A 107 -22.69 -11.04 17.05
C SER A 107 -22.37 -9.56 17.24
N GLN A 108 -21.95 -9.16 18.45
CA GLN A 108 -21.62 -7.78 18.80
C GLN A 108 -20.33 -7.35 18.08
N GLN A 109 -20.44 -7.04 16.78
CA GLN A 109 -19.33 -6.54 15.99
C GLN A 109 -19.27 -5.02 16.11
N ARG A 110 -18.22 -4.52 16.76
CA ARG A 110 -17.96 -3.08 16.86
C ARG A 110 -17.43 -2.59 15.52
N VAL A 111 -18.11 -1.61 14.94
CA VAL A 111 -17.75 -1.01 13.66
C VAL A 111 -17.23 0.40 13.90
N VAL A 112 -16.03 0.71 13.40
CA VAL A 112 -15.43 2.04 13.50
C VAL A 112 -15.09 2.54 12.10
N THR A 113 -15.51 3.77 11.79
CA THR A 113 -15.28 4.40 10.49
C THR A 113 -14.28 5.54 10.60
N ILE A 114 -13.29 5.56 9.71
CA ILE A 114 -12.29 6.60 9.56
C ILE A 114 -12.57 7.37 8.28
N ASN A 115 -12.70 8.69 8.38
CA ASN A 115 -12.73 9.56 7.21
C ASN A 115 -11.30 9.78 6.68
N MET A 116 -11.09 9.52 5.40
CA MET A 116 -9.78 9.64 4.73
C MET A 116 -9.74 10.78 3.71
N LYS A 117 -10.84 11.50 3.49
CA LYS A 117 -10.92 12.58 2.51
C LYS A 117 -9.98 13.73 2.91
N HIS A 118 -9.21 14.23 1.95
CA HIS A 118 -8.19 15.28 2.15
C HIS A 118 -7.08 14.94 3.15
N ARG A 119 -6.92 13.67 3.53
CA ARG A 119 -5.84 13.22 4.41
C ARG A 119 -4.68 12.63 3.63
N HIS A 120 -3.49 12.69 4.22
CA HIS A 120 -2.31 12.01 3.67
C HIS A 120 -2.25 10.55 4.12
N GLU A 121 -1.57 9.69 3.34
CA GLU A 121 -1.46 8.25 3.65
C GLU A 121 -0.86 7.96 5.03
N SER A 122 0.10 8.78 5.47
CA SER A 122 0.73 8.68 6.79
C SER A 122 -0.22 8.98 7.93
N GLU A 123 -1.14 9.93 7.75
CA GLU A 123 -2.15 10.30 8.74
C GLU A 123 -3.26 9.24 8.83
N ILE A 124 -3.68 8.70 7.67
CA ILE A 124 -4.62 7.57 7.62
C ILE A 124 -4.03 6.36 8.35
N LEU A 125 -2.74 6.08 8.12
CA LEU A 125 -2.03 4.99 8.78
C LEU A 125 -1.93 5.21 10.29
N SER A 126 -1.52 6.40 10.74
CA SER A 126 -1.39 6.66 12.18
C SER A 126 -2.73 6.54 12.91
N GLN A 127 -3.83 7.00 12.30
CA GLN A 127 -5.18 6.84 12.84
C GLN A 127 -5.59 5.37 12.91
N LEU A 128 -5.31 4.58 11.87
CA LEU A 128 -5.60 3.15 11.88
C LEU A 128 -4.80 2.41 12.95
N LEU A 129 -3.50 2.69 13.07
CA LEU A 129 -2.64 2.08 14.08
C LEU A 129 -3.09 2.47 15.50
N ALA A 130 -3.45 3.73 15.72
CA ALA A 130 -3.94 4.21 17.02
C ALA A 130 -5.30 3.58 17.38
N LEU A 131 -6.21 3.43 16.41
CA LEU A 131 -7.52 2.82 16.65
C LEU A 131 -7.44 1.30 16.89
N THR A 132 -6.54 0.64 16.20
CA THR A 132 -6.38 -0.82 16.30
C THR A 132 -5.36 -1.25 17.34
N ASN A 133 -4.55 -0.33 17.89
CA ASN A 133 -3.37 -0.65 18.71
C ASN A 133 -2.43 -1.65 18.03
N ALA A 134 -2.31 -1.56 16.70
CA ALA A 134 -1.48 -2.47 15.93
C ALA A 134 0.01 -2.18 16.13
N VAL A 135 0.81 -3.24 16.18
CA VAL A 135 2.26 -3.15 16.45
C VAL A 135 3.00 -3.07 15.12
N PRO A 136 3.80 -2.01 14.86
CA PRO A 136 4.61 -1.92 13.65
C PRO A 136 5.70 -2.99 13.63
N VAL A 137 6.00 -3.52 12.45
CA VAL A 137 7.04 -4.54 12.27
C VAL A 137 8.37 -3.87 11.95
N GLU A 138 9.37 -4.14 12.78
CA GLU A 138 10.74 -3.69 12.55
C GLU A 138 11.51 -4.67 11.63
N PRO A 139 12.37 -4.17 10.73
CA PRO A 139 13.17 -5.01 9.85
C PRO A 139 14.25 -5.77 10.63
N THR A 140 14.52 -7.01 10.23
CA THR A 140 15.65 -7.79 10.75
C THR A 140 16.98 -7.30 10.15
N PRO A 141 18.15 -7.56 10.78
CA PRO A 141 19.43 -7.07 10.26
C PRO A 141 19.74 -7.58 8.84
N GLU A 142 19.41 -8.84 8.53
CA GLU A 142 19.59 -9.40 7.19
C GLU A 142 18.75 -8.66 6.13
N GLU A 143 17.54 -8.25 6.50
CA GLU A 143 16.65 -7.50 5.61
C GLU A 143 17.13 -6.07 5.37
N VAL A 144 17.74 -5.46 6.39
CA VAL A 144 18.38 -4.15 6.26
C VAL A 144 19.52 -4.22 5.25
N GLU A 145 20.36 -5.25 5.30
CA GLU A 145 21.42 -5.46 4.31
C GLU A 145 20.85 -5.64 2.89
N GLN A 146 19.78 -6.42 2.75
CA GLN A 146 19.10 -6.62 1.47
C GLN A 146 18.52 -5.30 0.92
N LEU A 147 17.96 -4.45 1.78
CA LEU A 147 17.47 -3.13 1.39
C LEU A 147 18.62 -2.22 0.92
N GLN A 148 19.76 -2.24 1.61
CA GLN A 148 20.95 -1.48 1.20
C GLN A 148 21.48 -1.94 -0.16
N GLN A 149 21.55 -3.26 -0.39
CA GLN A 149 21.95 -3.82 -1.69
C GLN A 149 20.99 -3.40 -2.81
N LEU A 150 19.69 -3.38 -2.55
CA LEU A 150 18.70 -2.93 -3.52
C LEU A 150 18.81 -1.43 -3.82
N ALA A 151 19.05 -0.60 -2.81
CA ALA A 151 19.27 0.83 -2.97
C ALA A 151 20.51 1.11 -3.85
N ALA A 152 21.64 0.47 -3.54
CA ALA A 152 22.86 0.58 -4.34
C ALA A 152 22.63 0.15 -5.81
N HIS A 153 21.88 -0.93 -6.03
CA HIS A 153 21.55 -1.37 -7.39
C HIS A 153 20.62 -0.38 -8.12
N GLN A 154 19.70 0.28 -7.43
CA GLN A 154 18.83 1.30 -8.02
C GLN A 154 19.64 2.52 -8.46
N GLU A 155 20.55 3.01 -7.62
CA GLU A 155 21.42 4.15 -7.95
C GLU A 155 22.29 3.87 -9.19
N LEU A 156 22.89 2.67 -9.27
CA LEU A 156 23.64 2.26 -10.45
C LEU A 156 22.75 2.19 -11.69
N SER A 157 21.56 1.60 -11.56
CA SER A 157 20.60 1.49 -12.66
C SER A 157 20.14 2.86 -13.17
N GLU A 158 19.94 3.84 -12.30
CA GLU A 158 19.54 5.20 -12.69
C GLU A 158 20.67 5.91 -13.43
N ARG A 159 21.91 5.80 -12.94
CA ARG A 159 23.11 6.35 -13.61
C ARG A 159 23.29 5.77 -15.01
N ASP A 160 23.20 4.45 -15.15
CA ASP A 160 23.35 3.80 -16.45
C ASP A 160 22.18 4.13 -17.39
N SER A 161 20.94 4.17 -16.86
CA SER A 161 19.79 4.57 -17.65
C SER A 161 19.92 6.00 -18.17
N ALA A 162 20.44 6.94 -17.37
CA ALA A 162 20.67 8.31 -17.79
C ALA A 162 21.73 8.40 -18.90
N ARG A 163 22.86 7.69 -18.76
CA ARG A 163 23.90 7.62 -19.81
C ARG A 163 23.35 7.06 -21.12
N HIS A 164 22.60 5.97 -21.06
CA HIS A 164 22.01 5.37 -22.26
C HIS A 164 20.95 6.27 -22.90
N ALA A 165 20.18 7.03 -22.10
CA ALA A 165 19.22 7.99 -22.63
C ALA A 165 19.91 9.08 -23.47
N ILE A 166 21.03 9.62 -23.01
CA ILE A 166 21.84 10.61 -23.74
C ILE A 166 22.35 10.02 -25.06
N PHE A 167 23.01 8.87 -25.00
CA PHE A 167 23.56 8.22 -26.19
C PHE A 167 22.47 7.89 -27.23
N ASN A 168 21.31 7.41 -26.78
CA ASN A 168 20.19 7.10 -27.68
C ASN A 168 19.60 8.37 -28.31
N ALA A 169 19.57 9.49 -27.58
CA ALA A 169 19.11 10.77 -28.10
C ALA A 169 20.05 11.31 -29.18
N GLU A 170 21.36 11.27 -28.97
CA GLU A 170 22.38 11.66 -29.95
C GLU A 170 22.28 10.82 -31.21
N LYS A 171 22.26 9.49 -31.07
CA LYS A 171 22.11 8.55 -32.19
C LYS A 171 20.81 8.78 -32.96
N LYS A 172 19.72 9.13 -32.28
CA LYS A 172 18.44 9.47 -32.93
C LYS A 172 18.54 10.78 -33.71
N ARG A 173 19.24 11.78 -33.17
CA ARG A 173 19.49 13.08 -33.82
C ARG A 173 20.35 12.93 -35.06
N GLU A 174 21.46 12.21 -34.98
CA GLU A 174 22.34 11.93 -36.12
C GLU A 174 21.59 11.22 -37.25
N LYS A 175 20.81 10.19 -36.91
CA LYS A 175 19.95 9.49 -37.89
C LYS A 175 18.95 10.42 -38.55
N ALA A 176 18.35 11.35 -37.81
CA ALA A 176 17.39 12.30 -38.36
C ALA A 176 18.07 13.27 -39.35
N ILE A 177 19.26 13.77 -39.03
CA ILE A 177 20.04 14.66 -39.92
C ILE A 177 20.43 13.92 -41.20
N LEU A 178 20.95 12.68 -41.08
CA LEU A 178 21.31 11.87 -42.24
C LEU A 178 20.10 11.52 -43.12
N ALA A 179 18.94 11.26 -42.50
CA ALA A 179 17.71 11.01 -43.25
C ALA A 179 17.26 12.25 -44.03
N GLN A 180 17.29 13.43 -43.42
CA GLN A 180 16.98 14.70 -44.09
C GLN A 180 17.91 14.98 -45.26
N ALA A 181 19.22 14.75 -45.08
CA ALA A 181 20.21 14.91 -46.14
C ALA A 181 19.97 13.94 -47.32
N ARG A 182 19.55 12.70 -47.04
CA ARG A 182 19.20 11.71 -48.08
C ARG A 182 17.90 12.03 -48.81
N THR A 183 16.95 12.71 -48.19
CA THR A 183 15.69 13.11 -48.84
C THR A 183 15.80 14.40 -49.63
N ALA A 184 16.83 15.21 -49.36
CA ALA A 184 17.07 16.49 -50.02
C ALA A 184 18.02 16.40 -51.24
N ALA A 185 18.62 15.22 -51.48
CA ALA A 185 19.42 14.88 -52.65
C ALA A 185 18.59 14.02 -53.61
#